data_AF-A0A1T2ZHS3-F1
#
_entry.id   AF-A0A1T2ZHS3-F1
#
_cell.length_a   1.000
_cell.length_b   1.000
_cell.length_c   1.000
_cell.angle_alpha   90.00
_cell.angle_beta   90.00
_cell.angle_gamma   90.00
#
_symmetry.space_group_name_H-M   'P 1'
#
loop_
_entity.id
_entity.type
_entity.pdbx_description
1 polymer ?
#
loop_
_entity_poly.entity_id
_entity_poly.type
_entity_poly.pdbx_seq_one_letter_code
_entity_poly.pdbx_strand_id
1 'polypeptide(L)' 'MTDHNTVDKTPSPISSEDAQKGTEKPAKGQTLERANPHTETVDKVLTPTSIKDIERQTDAINEQAAKAERKLGH' A
#
# COMPACT_ATOMS: atom_id res chain seq x y z
N MET A 1 -47.45 20.86 17.09
CA MET A 1 -46.30 20.72 16.18
C MET A 1 -45.62 22.06 16.09
N THR A 2 -44.46 22.24 16.74
CA THR A 2 -43.37 23.13 16.29
C THR A 2 -42.25 23.11 17.33
N ASP A 3 -41.39 22.10 17.27
CA ASP A 3 -40.06 22.13 17.89
C ASP A 3 -39.07 22.57 16.79
N HIS A 4 -39.03 23.88 16.51
CA HIS A 4 -37.99 24.43 15.63
C HIS A 4 -36.70 24.59 16.44
N ASN A 5 -35.93 23.51 16.52
CA ASN A 5 -34.58 23.55 17.06
C ASN A 5 -33.69 24.27 16.03
N THR A 6 -33.53 25.59 16.18
CA THR A 6 -32.62 26.42 15.38
C THR A 6 -31.17 26.21 15.82
N VAL A 7 -30.71 24.97 15.80
CA VAL A 7 -29.32 24.65 16.14
C VAL A 7 -28.46 25.16 15.00
N ASP A 8 -27.71 26.23 15.28
CA ASP A 8 -26.67 26.71 14.39
C ASP A 8 -25.74 25.53 14.04
N LYS A 9 -25.67 25.20 12.75
CA LYS A 9 -24.86 24.09 12.23
C LYS A 9 -23.45 24.53 11.86
N THR A 10 -23.10 25.79 12.13
CA THR A 10 -21.77 26.33 11.84
C THR A 10 -20.76 25.65 12.76
N PRO A 11 -19.77 24.90 12.21
CA PRO A 11 -18.74 24.29 13.03
C PRO A 11 -17.85 25.36 13.65
N SER A 12 -17.48 25.18 14.92
CA SER A 12 -16.52 26.05 15.59
C SER A 12 -15.18 26.03 14.85
N PRO A 13 -14.52 27.18 14.64
CA PRO A 13 -13.21 27.22 14.03
C PRO A 13 -12.21 26.44 14.90
N ILE A 14 -11.44 25.55 14.28
CA ILE A 14 -10.38 24.77 14.93
C ILE A 14 -9.00 25.25 14.47
N SER A 15 -8.01 25.20 15.36
CA SER A 15 -6.62 25.49 15.02
C SER A 15 -6.08 24.45 14.03
N SER A 16 -5.11 24.85 13.19
CA SER A 16 -4.38 23.91 12.33
C SER A 16 -3.70 22.80 13.13
N GLU A 17 -3.21 23.12 14.33
CA GLU A 17 -2.61 22.13 15.23
C GLU A 17 -3.64 21.09 15.69
N ASP A 18 -4.87 21.53 16.01
CA ASP A 18 -5.94 20.64 16.46
C ASP A 18 -6.52 19.82 15.30
N ALA A 19 -6.56 20.39 14.10
CA ALA A 19 -6.95 19.67 12.88
C ALA A 19 -5.97 18.53 12.53
N GLN A 20 -4.69 18.68 12.86
CA GLN A 20 -3.65 17.68 12.58
C GLN A 20 -3.60 16.54 13.59
N LYS A 21 -4.11 16.75 14.82
CA LYS A 21 -4.13 15.72 15.88
C LYS A 21 -5.05 14.53 15.55
N GLY A 22 -5.98 14.71 14.60
CA GLY A 22 -7.01 13.74 14.29
C GLY A 22 -8.00 13.59 15.46
N THR A 23 -9.14 12.95 15.23
CA THR A 23 -10.02 12.58 16.34
C THR A 23 -9.29 11.56 17.20
N GLU A 24 -8.96 11.91 18.44
CA GLU A 24 -8.29 11.00 19.37
C GLU A 24 -9.07 9.69 19.48
N LYS A 25 -8.35 8.61 19.16
CA LYS A 25 -8.70 7.20 19.33
C LYS A 25 -9.65 6.68 18.25
N PRO A 26 -9.25 5.72 17.40
CA PRO A 26 -10.23 4.81 16.84
C PRO A 26 -11.08 4.30 18.02
N ALA A 27 -12.41 4.31 17.87
CA ALA A 27 -13.28 3.73 18.88
C ALA A 27 -12.69 2.36 19.24
N LYS A 28 -12.45 2.07 20.53
CA LYS A 28 -11.88 0.78 20.97
C LYS A 28 -12.66 -0.35 20.28
N GLY A 29 -12.07 -1.00 19.29
CA GLY A 29 -12.74 -1.98 18.42
C GLY A 29 -12.66 -1.72 16.91
N GLN A 30 -12.31 -0.52 16.45
CA GLN A 30 -11.97 -0.26 15.04
C GLN A 30 -10.47 -0.50 14.81
N THR A 31 -10.10 -1.76 14.72
CA THR A 31 -8.84 -2.12 14.06
C THR A 31 -9.08 -1.98 12.56
N LEU A 32 -8.22 -1.25 11.84
CA LEU A 32 -8.23 -1.28 10.39
C LEU A 32 -8.20 -2.74 9.92
N GLU A 33 -9.03 -3.10 8.94
CA GLU A 33 -9.02 -4.47 8.42
C GLU A 33 -7.63 -4.81 7.90
N ARG A 34 -7.19 -6.04 8.20
CA ARG A 34 -5.93 -6.54 7.67
C ARG A 34 -6.03 -6.53 6.15
N ALA A 35 -5.05 -5.92 5.49
CA ALA A 35 -4.98 -5.91 4.04
C ALA A 35 -5.11 -7.33 3.48
N ASN A 36 -5.77 -7.47 2.33
CA ASN A 36 -5.92 -8.76 1.66
C ASN A 36 -4.51 -9.37 1.42
N PRO A 37 -4.22 -10.58 1.94
CA PRO A 37 -2.91 -11.21 1.75
C PRO A 37 -2.51 -11.39 0.28
N HIS A 38 -3.49 -11.47 -0.62
CA HIS A 38 -3.27 -11.62 -2.06
C HIS A 38 -2.83 -10.31 -2.72
N THR A 39 -3.05 -9.16 -2.07
CA THR A 39 -2.65 -7.83 -2.57
C THR A 39 -1.61 -7.16 -1.69
N GLU A 40 -1.21 -7.77 -0.57
CA GLU A 40 -0.19 -7.27 0.36
C GLU A 40 1.16 -7.04 -0.35
N THR A 41 1.47 -7.85 -1.36
CA THR A 41 2.68 -7.73 -2.17
C THR A 41 2.48 -6.90 -3.44
N VAL A 42 1.24 -6.70 -3.87
CA VAL A 42 0.90 -6.00 -5.12
C VAL A 42 1.10 -4.48 -4.97
N ASP A 43 0.94 -3.93 -3.76
CA ASP A 43 1.12 -2.50 -3.47
C ASP A 43 2.57 -2.11 -3.12
N LYS A 44 3.52 -3.06 -3.23
CA LYS A 44 4.94 -2.71 -3.17
C LYS A 44 5.33 -2.20 -4.54
N VAL A 45 5.41 -0.87 -4.67
CA VAL A 45 6.07 -0.20 -5.80
C VAL A 45 7.33 -0.98 -6.14
N LEU A 46 7.41 -1.54 -7.36
CA LEU A 46 8.63 -2.18 -7.85
C LEU A 46 9.77 -1.19 -7.66
N THR A 47 10.61 -1.47 -6.67
CA THR A 47 11.75 -0.61 -6.37
C THR A 47 12.80 -0.78 -7.45
N PRO A 48 13.63 0.25 -7.74
CA PRO A 48 14.75 0.11 -8.67
C PRO A 48 15.67 -1.07 -8.32
N THR A 49 15.80 -1.42 -7.03
CA THR A 49 16.55 -2.59 -6.57
C THR A 49 15.89 -3.90 -6.98
N SER A 50 14.59 -4.06 -6.71
CA SER A 50 13.87 -5.29 -7.05
C SER A 50 13.79 -5.54 -8.55
N ILE A 51 13.73 -4.48 -9.37
CA ILE A 51 13.78 -4.60 -10.83
C ILE A 51 15.15 -5.14 -11.26
N LYS A 52 16.25 -4.57 -10.77
CA LYS A 52 17.62 -5.04 -11.07
C LYS A 52 17.90 -6.46 -10.59
N ASP A 53 17.27 -6.87 -9.50
CA ASP A 53 17.38 -8.25 -9.01
C ASP A 53 16.68 -9.24 -9.94
N ILE A 54 15.53 -8.87 -10.50
CA ILE A 54 14.83 -9.68 -11.50
C ILE A 54 15.65 -9.76 -12.79
N GLU A 55 16.18 -8.63 -13.29
CA GLU A 55 17.04 -8.59 -14.48
C GLU A 55 18.24 -9.56 -14.35
N ARG A 56 18.95 -9.51 -13.21
CA ARG A 56 20.07 -10.44 -12.93
C ARG A 56 19.64 -11.91 -12.92
N GLN A 57 18.47 -12.22 -12.37
CA GLN A 57 17.95 -13.59 -12.37
C GLN A 57 17.62 -14.04 -13.80
N THR A 58 17.01 -13.18 -14.60
CA THR A 58 16.71 -13.46 -16.01
C THR A 58 17.98 -13.72 -16.81
N ASP A 59 19.01 -12.89 -16.64
CA ASP A 59 20.29 -13.07 -17.33
C ASP A 59 20.94 -14.42 -16.99
N ALA A 60 20.94 -14.79 -15.71
CA ALA A 60 21.50 -16.08 -15.26
C ALA A 60 20.76 -17.28 -15.86
N ILE A 61 19.43 -17.22 -15.95
CA ILE A 61 18.61 -18.27 -16.57
C ILE A 61 18.94 -18.41 -18.05
N ASN A 62 19.01 -17.29 -18.78
CA ASN A 62 19.32 -17.29 -20.21
C ASN A 62 20.72 -17.85 -20.48
N GLU A 63 21.71 -17.49 -19.65
CA GLU A 63 23.06 -18.03 -19.78
C GLU A 63 23.09 -19.55 -19.56
N GLN A 64 22.37 -20.04 -18.55
CA GLN A 64 22.25 -21.48 -18.27
C GLN A 64 21.55 -22.23 -19.41
N ALA A 65 20.46 -21.67 -19.95
CA ALA A 65 19.76 -22.23 -21.09
C ALA A 65 20.68 -22.31 -22.32
N ALA A 66 21.39 -21.24 -22.67
CA ALA A 66 22.33 -21.21 -23.79
C ALA A 66 23.52 -22.18 -23.59
N LYS A 67 23.94 -22.42 -22.35
CA LYS A 67 24.95 -23.45 -22.02
C LYS A 67 24.39 -24.86 -22.22
N ALA A 68 23.14 -25.10 -21.82
CA ALA A 68 22.48 -26.39 -21.98
C ALA A 68 22.24 -26.72 -23.47
N GLU A 69 21.74 -25.76 -24.26
CA GLU A 69 21.54 -25.91 -25.70
C GLU A 69 22.85 -26.27 -26.43
N ARG A 70 23.95 -25.58 -26.09
CA ARG A 70 25.28 -25.92 -26.63
C ARG A 70 25.75 -27.33 -26.27
N LYS A 71 25.38 -27.85 -25.10
CA LYS A 71 25.73 -29.22 -24.69
C LYS A 71 24.87 -30.28 -25.37
N LEU A 72 23.64 -29.95 -25.75
CA LEU A 72 22.69 -30.86 -26.39
C LEU A 72 22.79 -30.87 -27.92
N GLY A 73 23.33 -29.81 -28.52
CA GLY A 73 23.56 -29.68 -29.96
C GLY A 73 24.87 -30.29 -30.49
N HIS A 74 25.57 -31.09 -29.67
CA HIS A 74 26.78 -31.84 -30.04
C HIS A 74 26.57 -33.34 -29.94
#